data_AF-A0A520E5E8-F1
#
_entry.id   AF-A0A520E5E8-F1
#
_cell.length_a   1.000
_cell.length_b   1.000
_cell.length_c   1.000
_cell.angle_alpha   90.00
_cell.angle_beta   90.00
_cell.angle_gamma   90.00
#
_symmetry.space_group_name_H-M   'P 1'
#
loop_
_entity.id
_entity.type
_entity.pdbx_description
1 polymer ?
#
loop_
_entity_poly.entity_id
_entity_poly.type
_entity_poly.pdbx_seq_one_letter_code
_entity_poly.pdbx_strand_id
1 'polypeptide(L)'
;MATIRPDDNAIDTAARHYGITLDQSARLEWPALIDGALGSYDVVDQLYADEATPPTTSREHAVPTANENPLSAWYVTTSIPPTSDGVLTGRRVAIKD
;
A
#
# COMPACT_ATOMS: atom_id res chain seq x y z
N MET A 1 6.72 13.74 4.28
CA MET A 1 5.25 13.99 4.15
C MET A 1 4.63 13.74 5.51
N ALA A 2 3.57 14.43 5.92
CA ALA A 2 2.98 14.21 7.25
C ALA A 2 1.97 13.06 7.21
N THR A 3 2.10 12.10 8.13
CA THR A 3 1.17 11.00 8.36
C THR A 3 -0.20 11.56 8.77
N ILE A 4 -1.29 10.94 8.31
CA ILE A 4 -2.65 11.37 8.65
C ILE A 4 -2.90 11.18 10.15
N ARG A 5 -3.38 12.22 10.83
CA ARG A 5 -3.82 12.14 12.23
C ARG A 5 -5.25 11.63 12.32
N PRO A 6 -5.61 10.82 13.32
CA PRO A 6 -6.99 10.42 13.55
C PRO A 6 -7.83 11.62 14.03
N ASP A 7 -9.10 11.63 13.67
CA ASP A 7 -10.06 12.55 14.26
C ASP A 7 -10.53 12.05 15.65
N ASP A 8 -11.23 12.90 16.39
CA ASP A 8 -11.71 12.60 17.75
C ASP A 8 -12.64 11.37 17.80
N ASN A 9 -13.42 11.14 16.74
CA ASN A 9 -14.33 10.01 16.67
C ASN A 9 -13.56 8.68 16.45
N ALA A 10 -12.49 8.72 15.66
CA ALA A 10 -11.57 7.62 15.48
C ALA A 10 -10.81 7.31 16.78
N ILE A 11 -10.37 8.33 17.52
CA ILE A 11 -9.74 8.17 18.85
C ILE A 11 -10.72 7.51 19.83
N ASP A 12 -11.97 7.98 19.89
CA ASP A 12 -12.99 7.38 20.76
C ASP A 12 -13.33 5.94 20.35
N THR A 13 -13.38 5.66 19.05
CA THR A 13 -13.62 4.30 18.55
C THR A 13 -12.46 3.37 18.92
N ALA A 14 -11.22 3.85 18.83
CA ALA A 14 -10.04 3.09 19.27
C ALA A 14 -10.07 2.83 20.78
N ALA A 15 -10.41 3.82 21.59
CA ALA A 15 -10.56 3.64 23.04
C ALA A 15 -11.62 2.57 23.37
N ARG A 16 -12.79 2.63 22.74
CA ARG A 16 -13.86 1.63 22.90
C ARG A 16 -13.42 0.23 22.47
N HIS A 17 -12.65 0.10 21.39
CA HIS A 17 -12.10 -1.18 20.94
C HIS A 17 -11.27 -1.87 22.03
N TYR A 18 -10.50 -1.10 22.80
CA TYR A 18 -9.68 -1.61 23.91
C TYR A 18 -10.39 -1.57 25.27
N GLY A 19 -11.70 -1.28 25.32
CA GLY A 19 -12.45 -1.21 26.58
C GLY A 19 -12.09 0.00 27.47
N ILE A 20 -11.46 1.03 26.90
CA ILE A 20 -11.07 2.25 27.61
C ILE A 20 -12.20 3.27 27.47
N THR A 21 -12.63 3.87 28.58
CA THR A 21 -13.58 4.98 28.56
C THR A 21 -12.83 6.30 28.72
N LEU A 22 -12.94 7.17 27.73
CA LEU A 22 -12.36 8.51 27.77
C LEU A 22 -13.33 9.50 28.42
N ASP A 23 -12.91 10.12 29.50
CA ASP A 23 -13.59 11.29 30.06
C ASP A 23 -13.36 12.55 29.21
N GLN A 24 -13.98 13.66 29.61
CA GLN A 24 -13.92 14.91 28.84
C GLN A 24 -12.50 15.48 28.75
N SER A 25 -11.73 15.44 29.84
CA SER A 25 -10.33 15.89 29.85
C SER A 25 -9.48 15.05 28.90
N ALA A 26 -9.58 13.73 29.01
CA ALA A 26 -8.85 12.80 28.16
C ALA A 26 -9.15 13.05 26.68
N ARG A 27 -10.43 13.26 26.31
CA ARG A 27 -10.82 13.56 24.92
C ARG A 27 -10.18 14.83 24.37
N LEU A 28 -9.85 15.80 25.22
CA LEU A 28 -9.16 17.03 24.81
C LEU A 28 -7.64 16.86 24.74
N GLU A 29 -7.07 15.97 25.56
CA GLU A 29 -5.61 15.77 25.66
C GLU A 29 -5.06 14.75 24.65
N TRP A 30 -5.77 13.64 24.43
CA TRP A 30 -5.33 12.55 23.56
C TRP A 30 -4.98 12.98 22.13
N PRO A 31 -5.70 13.92 21.47
CA PRO A 31 -5.32 14.37 20.13
C PRO A 31 -3.88 14.90 20.06
N ALA A 32 -3.46 15.71 21.04
CA ALA A 32 -2.11 16.27 21.06
C ALA A 32 -1.03 15.23 21.40
N LEU A 33 -1.35 14.29 22.31
CA LEU A 33 -0.44 13.19 22.65
C LEU A 33 -0.20 12.26 21.47
N ILE A 34 -1.27 11.93 20.75
CA ILE A 34 -1.20 11.08 19.55
C ILE A 34 -0.48 11.80 18.42
N ASP A 35 -0.73 13.09 18.22
CA ASP A 35 0.01 13.91 17.25
C ASP A 35 1.52 13.87 17.51
N GLY A 36 1.95 14.07 18.76
CA GLY A 36 3.36 13.99 19.15
C GLY A 36 3.97 12.61 18.89
N ALA A 37 3.23 11.53 19.17
CA ALA A 37 3.68 10.17 18.88
C ALA A 37 3.80 9.91 17.37
N LEU A 38 2.83 10.38 16.58
CA LEU A 38 2.85 10.29 15.12
C LEU A 38 3.94 11.14 14.46
N GLY A 39 4.57 12.05 15.20
CA GLY A 39 5.81 12.69 14.75
C GLY A 39 6.92 11.69 14.41
N SER A 40 6.98 10.52 15.07
CA SER A 40 7.91 9.46 14.67
C SER A 40 7.49 8.76 13.36
N TYR A 41 6.19 8.70 13.07
CA TYR A 41 5.67 8.16 11.81
C TYR A 41 5.96 9.11 10.65
N ASP A 42 5.87 10.42 10.85
CA ASP A 42 6.28 11.43 9.86
C ASP A 42 7.75 11.25 9.44
N VAL A 43 8.63 10.97 10.41
CA VAL A 43 10.05 10.71 10.14
C VAL A 43 10.22 9.44 9.31
N VAL A 44 9.50 8.36 9.64
CA VAL A 44 9.55 7.12 8.86
C VAL A 44 9.02 7.35 7.44
N ASP A 45 7.91 8.08 7.27
CA ASP A 45 7.36 8.43 5.95
C ASP A 45 8.38 9.20 5.11
N GLN A 46 9.12 10.14 5.72
CA GLN A 46 10.16 10.89 5.03
C GLN A 46 11.38 10.02 4.68
N LEU A 47 11.87 9.22 5.62
CA LEU A 47 12.97 8.28 5.36
C LEU A 47 12.63 7.28 4.26
N TYR A 48 11.40 6.77 4.24
CA TYR A 48 10.96 5.88 3.17
C TYR A 48 10.96 6.59 1.82
N ALA A 49 10.40 7.81 1.77
CA ALA A 49 10.35 8.61 0.55
C ALA A 49 11.76 8.86 -0.03
N ASP A 50 12.72 9.20 0.82
CA ASP A 50 14.06 9.60 0.40
C ASP A 50 14.98 8.40 0.13
N GLU A 51 14.91 7.36 0.95
CA GLU A 51 15.92 6.29 0.98
C GLU A 51 15.42 4.95 0.43
N ALA A 52 14.10 4.71 0.42
CA ALA A 52 13.53 3.39 0.14
C ALA A 52 12.42 3.39 -0.92
N THR A 53 12.15 4.52 -1.58
CA THR A 53 11.17 4.56 -2.68
C THR A 53 11.65 3.67 -3.84
N PRO A 54 10.87 2.65 -4.24
CA PRO A 54 11.26 1.80 -5.36
C PRO A 54 11.32 2.62 -6.66
N PRO A 55 12.27 2.33 -7.57
CA PRO A 55 12.36 3.05 -8.82
C PRO A 55 11.12 2.81 -9.69
N THR A 56 10.76 3.82 -10.49
CA THR A 56 9.68 3.67 -11.48
C THR A 56 10.03 2.58 -12.51
N THR A 57 9.01 1.88 -12.99
CA THR A 57 9.14 0.86 -14.04
C THR A 57 8.14 1.13 -15.14
N SER A 58 8.60 1.15 -16.40
CA SER A 58 7.74 1.21 -17.57
C SER A 58 7.65 -0.16 -18.22
N ARG A 59 6.48 -0.80 -18.16
CA ARG A 59 6.18 -2.08 -18.79
C ARG A 59 4.81 -2.02 -19.44
N GLU A 60 4.75 -2.46 -20.68
CA GLU A 60 3.51 -2.52 -21.44
C GLU A 60 2.63 -3.67 -20.97
N HIS A 61 1.33 -3.44 -20.96
CA HIS A 61 0.31 -4.46 -20.80
C HIS A 61 -0.88 -4.11 -21.70
N ALA A 62 -1.67 -5.11 -22.05
CA ALA A 62 -2.92 -4.94 -22.79
C ALA A 62 -4.05 -5.71 -22.11
N VAL A 63 -5.25 -5.14 -22.16
CA VAL A 63 -6.47 -5.89 -21.85
C VAL A 63 -6.83 -6.67 -23.11
N PRO A 64 -6.81 -8.02 -23.09
CA PRO A 64 -7.06 -8.81 -24.28
C PRO A 64 -8.51 -8.65 -24.75
N THR A 65 -8.73 -8.72 -26.06
CA THR A 65 -10.08 -8.76 -26.62
C THR A 65 -10.79 -10.05 -26.23
N ALA A 66 -12.13 -10.10 -26.34
CA ALA A 66 -12.90 -11.31 -26.06
C ALA A 66 -12.44 -12.52 -26.90
N ASN A 67 -11.99 -12.28 -28.14
CA ASN A 67 -11.47 -13.32 -29.03
C ASN A 67 -10.11 -13.86 -28.54
N GLU A 68 -9.29 -13.02 -27.93
CA GLU A 68 -7.97 -13.39 -27.39
C GLU A 68 -8.06 -13.96 -25.96
N ASN A 69 -9.19 -13.75 -25.28
CA ASN A 69 -9.47 -14.24 -23.93
C ASN A 69 -10.80 -15.02 -23.85
N PRO A 70 -10.96 -16.10 -24.63
CA PRO A 70 -12.24 -16.82 -24.74
C PRO A 70 -12.67 -17.50 -23.44
N LEU A 71 -11.73 -17.76 -22.53
CA LEU A 71 -11.98 -18.37 -21.22
C LEU A 71 -12.12 -17.34 -20.10
N SER A 72 -11.99 -16.05 -20.40
CA SER A 72 -11.88 -14.98 -19.40
C SER A 72 -10.83 -15.27 -18.33
N ALA A 73 -9.75 -15.98 -18.70
CA ALA A 73 -8.70 -16.43 -17.80
C ALA A 73 -7.59 -15.38 -17.62
N TRP A 74 -7.44 -14.47 -18.58
CA TRP A 74 -6.47 -13.38 -18.52
C TRP A 74 -7.10 -12.12 -17.91
N TYR A 75 -6.39 -11.50 -16.96
CA TYR A 75 -6.68 -10.12 -16.56
C TYR A 75 -6.03 -9.14 -17.54
N VAL A 76 -4.70 -9.24 -17.70
CA VAL A 76 -3.92 -8.53 -18.70
C VAL A 76 -2.93 -9.47 -19.38
N THR A 77 -2.53 -9.15 -20.60
CA THR A 77 -1.43 -9.81 -21.30
C THR A 77 -0.22 -8.87 -21.39
N THR A 78 0.98 -9.44 -21.45
CA THR A 78 2.23 -8.68 -21.55
C THR A 78 3.30 -9.52 -22.24
N SER A 79 4.43 -8.89 -22.56
CA SER A 79 5.64 -9.53 -23.09
C SER A 79 6.88 -8.99 -22.39
N ILE A 80 7.00 -9.25 -21.08
CA ILE A 80 8.19 -8.89 -20.31
C ILE A 80 9.35 -9.83 -20.71
N PRO A 81 10.46 -9.32 -21.28
CA PRO A 81 11.57 -10.17 -21.69
C PRO A 81 12.34 -10.73 -20.47
N PRO A 82 13.03 -11.87 -20.61
CA PRO A 82 13.92 -12.37 -19.57
C PRO A 82 15.08 -11.40 -19.37
N THR A 83 15.59 -11.32 -18.14
CA THR A 83 16.80 -10.54 -17.83
C THR A 83 18.09 -11.28 -18.17
N SER A 84 18.03 -12.61 -18.33
CA SER A 84 19.14 -13.48 -18.65
C SER A 84 18.64 -14.81 -19.22
N ASP A 85 19.49 -15.53 -19.95
CA ASP A 85 19.21 -16.90 -20.37
C ASP A 85 19.30 -17.90 -19.21
N GLY A 86 18.60 -19.04 -19.35
CA GLY A 86 18.63 -20.12 -18.37
C GLY A 86 17.73 -21.30 -18.72
N VAL A 87 17.41 -22.13 -17.72
CA VAL A 87 16.62 -23.36 -17.91
C VAL A 87 15.19 -23.12 -18.41
N LEU A 88 14.71 -21.86 -18.40
CA LEU A 88 13.40 -21.45 -18.89
C LEU A 88 13.45 -20.63 -20.19
N THR A 89 14.62 -20.51 -20.84
CA THR A 89 14.74 -19.80 -22.11
C THR A 89 13.72 -20.35 -23.13
N GLY A 90 12.99 -19.45 -23.79
CA GLY A 90 11.94 -19.78 -24.76
C GLY A 90 10.60 -20.24 -24.17
N ARG A 91 10.46 -20.29 -22.84
CA ARG A 91 9.20 -20.64 -22.17
C ARG A 91 8.42 -19.38 -21.81
N ARG A 92 7.09 -19.47 -21.85
CA ARG A 92 6.18 -18.42 -21.37
C ARG A 92 5.51 -18.88 -20.08
N VAL A 93 5.18 -17.94 -19.21
CA VAL A 93 4.55 -18.19 -17.91
C VAL A 93 3.44 -17.17 -17.68
N ALA A 94 2.32 -17.63 -17.11
CA ALA A 94 1.28 -16.75 -16.56
C ALA A 94 1.57 -16.54 -15.08
N ILE A 95 1.49 -15.30 -14.60
CA ILE A 95 1.61 -14.98 -13.17
C ILE A 95 0.20 -14.71 -12.64
N LYS A 96 -0.10 -15.27 -11.47
CA LYS A 96 -1.38 -15.08 -10.79
C LYS A 96 -1.54 -13.61 -10.40
N ASP A 97 -2.74 -13.08 -10.64
CA ASP A 97 -3.19 -11.75 -10.18
C ASP A 97 -3.37 -11.72 -8.65
#